data_AF-B8GGU1-F1
#
_entry.id   AF-B8GGU1-F1
#
_cell.length_a   1.000
_cell.length_b   1.000
_cell.length_c   1.000
_cell.angle_alpha   90.00
_cell.angle_beta   90.00
_cell.angle_gamma   90.00
#
_symmetry.space_group_name_H-M   'P 1'
#
loop_
_entity.id
_entity.type
_entity.pdbx_description
1 polymer ?
#
loop_
_entity_poly.entity_id
_entity_poly.type
_entity_poly.pdbx_seq_one_letter_code
_entity_poly.pdbx_strand_id
1 'polypeptide(L)' 'MQQFFSISQLARVMHTDEPSVRMLLNSSILRAERYGNGFLVDTDEFAKFGIINASGKSARPQRRSF' A
#
# COMPACT_ATOMS: atom_id res chain seq x y z
N MET A 1 3.97 -10.86 -0.17
CA MET A 1 3.88 -11.50 -1.52
C MET A 1 4.03 -10.38 -2.53
N GLN A 2 4.96 -10.45 -3.47
CA GLN A 2 5.17 -9.33 -4.41
C GLN A 2 4.20 -9.43 -5.59
N GLN A 3 3.46 -8.35 -5.85
CA GLN A 3 2.57 -8.24 -7.02
C GLN A 3 3.05 -7.12 -7.93
N PHE A 4 2.89 -7.33 -9.24
CA PHE A 4 3.25 -6.34 -10.25
C PHE A 4 2.10 -5.34 -10.42
N PHE A 5 2.41 -4.06 -10.26
CA PHE A 5 1.48 -2.97 -10.48
C PHE A 5 2.07 -1.91 -11.42
N SER A 6 1.24 -1.41 -12.33
CA SER A 6 1.53 -0.13 -12.99
C SER A 6 1.30 1.04 -12.05
N ILE A 7 1.87 2.19 -12.36
CA ILE A 7 1.70 3.38 -11.53
C ILE A 7 0.24 3.83 -11.42
N SER A 8 -0.54 3.66 -12.49
CA SER A 8 -1.97 3.95 -12.52
C SER A 8 -2.78 2.95 -11.66
N GLN A 9 -2.33 1.68 -11.59
CA GLN A 9 -2.94 0.70 -10.69
C GLN A 9 -2.64 1.04 -9.22
N LEU A 10 -1.40 1.45 -8.92
CA LEU A 10 -1.04 1.93 -7.59
C LEU A 10 -1.86 3.15 -7.18
N ALA A 11 -2.04 4.12 -8.08
CA ALA A 11 -2.86 5.30 -7.83
C ALA A 11 -4.31 4.91 -7.46
N ARG A 12 -4.89 3.95 -8.17
CA ARG A 12 -6.24 3.43 -7.87
C ARG A 12 -6.32 2.71 -6.54
N VAL A 13 -5.37 1.81 -6.26
CA VAL A 13 -5.32 1.04 -5.01
C VAL A 13 -5.13 1.98 -3.82
N MET A 14 -4.25 2.97 -3.96
CA MET A 14 -3.97 3.95 -2.91
C MET A 14 -4.95 5.10 -2.82
N HIS A 15 -5.99 5.13 -3.67
CA HIS A 15 -6.95 6.23 -3.75
C HIS A 15 -6.27 7.61 -3.83
N THR A 16 -5.19 7.69 -4.62
CA THR A 16 -4.37 8.89 -4.79
C THR A 16 -4.05 9.12 -6.26
N ASP A 17 -3.37 10.22 -6.58
CA ASP A 17 -2.94 10.57 -7.93
C ASP A 17 -1.55 10.00 -8.26
N GLU A 18 -1.26 9.79 -9.54
CA GLU A 18 0.03 9.24 -9.98
C GLU A 18 1.25 10.08 -9.53
N PRO A 19 1.22 11.43 -9.55
CA PRO A 19 2.29 12.25 -8.98
C PRO A 19 2.56 11.94 -7.49
N SER A 20 1.51 11.82 -6.67
CA SER A 20 1.65 11.42 -5.27
C SER A 20 2.27 10.04 -5.11
N VAL A 21 1.86 9.05 -5.93
CA VAL A 21 2.50 7.72 -5.94
C VAL A 21 3.99 7.83 -6.30
N ARG A 22 4.36 8.63 -7.32
CA ARG A 22 5.78 8.86 -7.67
C ARG A 22 6.57 9.45 -6.51
N MET A 23 5.95 10.37 -5.77
CA MET A 23 6.58 10.98 -4.61
C MET A 23 6.79 9.95 -3.49
N LEU A 24 5.82 9.08 -3.22
CA LEU A 24 5.93 8.00 -2.22
C LEU A 24 6.99 6.95 -2.59
N LEU A 25 7.13 6.65 -3.87
CA LEU A 25 8.17 5.78 -4.40
C LEU A 25 9.56 6.42 -4.26
N ASN A 26 9.71 7.69 -4.69
CA ASN A 26 10.99 8.41 -4.60
C ASN A 26 11.45 8.65 -3.16
N SER A 27 10.51 8.88 -2.25
CA SER A 27 10.80 9.09 -0.83
C SER A 27 11.07 7.79 -0.07
N SER A 28 11.05 6.63 -0.75
CA SER A 28 11.19 5.29 -0.14
C SER A 28 10.16 4.98 0.94
N ILE A 29 9.05 5.74 0.99
CA ILE A 29 7.93 5.50 1.90
C ILE A 29 7.13 4.29 1.40
N LEU A 30 6.91 4.20 0.08
CA LEU A 30 6.38 3.00 -0.57
C LEU A 30 7.54 2.17 -1.10
N ARG A 31 7.79 1.01 -0.50
CA ARG A 31 8.81 0.08 -1.00
C ARG A 31 8.29 -0.61 -2.26
N ALA A 32 8.85 -0.22 -3.40
CA ALA A 32 8.63 -0.88 -4.67
C ALA A 32 9.93 -1.03 -5.46
N GLU A 33 10.03 -2.12 -6.20
CA GLU A 33 11.14 -2.36 -7.10
C GLU A 33 10.70 -2.07 -8.54
N ARG A 34 11.51 -1.31 -9.28
CA ARG A 34 11.18 -0.99 -10.67
C ARG A 34 11.43 -2.20 -11.55
N TYR A 35 10.38 -2.67 -12.24
CA TYR A 35 10.47 -3.82 -13.14
C TYR A 35 9.91 -3.44 -14.52
N GLY A 36 10.81 -3.23 -15.49
CA GLY A 36 10.46 -2.72 -16.81
C GLY A 36 9.75 -1.35 -16.73
N ASN A 37 8.52 -1.29 -17.25
CA ASN A 37 7.68 -0.10 -17.23
C ASN A 37 6.74 -0.01 -16.00
N GLY A 38 6.84 -0.94 -15.05
CA GLY A 38 6.01 -0.97 -13.85
C GLY A 38 6.82 -1.13 -12.56
N PHE A 39 6.10 -1.43 -11.48
CA PHE A 39 6.65 -1.53 -10.13
C PHE A 39 6.17 -2.84 -9.48
N LEU A 40 7.10 -3.60 -8.92
CA LEU A 40 6.82 -4.70 -8.01
C LEU A 40 6.64 -4.10 -6.62
N VAL A 41 5.43 -4.19 -6.08
CA VAL A 41 5.12 -3.70 -4.72
C VAL A 41 4.77 -4.89 -3.85
N ASP A 42 5.34 -4.92 -2.64
CA ASP A 42 4.92 -5.94 -1.67
C ASP A 42 3.51 -5.59 -1.17
N THR A 43 2.59 -6.54 -1.25
CA THR A 43 1.19 -6.31 -0.86
C THR A 43 1.05 -5.92 0.61
N ASP A 44 2.02 -6.30 1.43
CA ASP A 44 2.06 -5.96 2.86
C ASP A 44 2.39 -4.47 3.11
N GLU A 45 2.99 -3.78 2.14
CA GLU A 45 3.20 -2.33 2.22
C GLU A 45 1.87 -1.56 2.14
N PHE A 46 0.90 -2.03 1.34
CA PHE A 46 -0.44 -1.41 1.29
C PHE A 46 -1.19 -1.49 2.63
N ALA A 47 -0.93 -2.53 3.43
CA ALA A 47 -1.51 -2.64 4.77
C ALA A 47 -1.04 -1.51 5.70
N LYS A 48 0.19 -0.99 5.53
CA LYS A 48 0.71 0.14 6.32
C LYS A 48 -0.01 1.45 6.02
N PHE A 49 -0.50 1.61 4.80
CA PHE A 49 -1.30 2.76 4.39
C PHE A 49 -2.81 2.56 4.66
N GLY A 50 -3.19 1.46 5.32
CA GLY A 50 -4.59 1.16 5.64
C GLY A 50 -5.44 0.71 4.44
N ILE A 51 -4.80 0.39 3.30
CA ILE A 51 -5.50 0.13 2.04
C ILE A 51 -6.03 -1.30 1.95
N ILE A 52 -5.51 -2.25 2.73
CA ILE A 52 -6.06 -3.61 2.79
C ILE A 52 -6.10 -4.11 4.22
N ASN A 53 -7.25 -3.92 4.88
CA ASN A 53 -7.78 -4.94 5.79
C ASN A 53 -9.30 -4.97 5.68
N ALA A 54 -9.82 -5.74 4.72
CA ALA A 54 -11.20 -6.22 4.76
C ALA A 54 -11.28 -7.75 4.97
N SER A 55 -10.21 -8.37 5.48
CA SER A 55 -10.29 -9.71 6.07
C SER A 55 -10.33 -9.61 7.61
N GLY A 56 -11.40 -8.99 8.11
CA GLY A 56 -12.11 -9.49 9.29
C GLY A 56 -11.38 -9.51 10.65
N LYS A 57 -10.28 -8.79 10.85
CA LYS A 57 -9.72 -8.60 12.20
C LYS A 57 -9.49 -7.13 12.48
N SER A 58 -10.55 -6.48 12.95
CA SER A 58 -10.45 -5.29 13.78
C SER A 58 -9.57 -5.63 15.00
N ALA A 59 -8.30 -5.27 14.92
CA ALA A 59 -7.42 -5.26 16.05
C ALA A 59 -7.86 -4.13 17.01
N ARG A 60 -8.78 -4.50 17.93
CA ARG A 60 -9.05 -3.98 19.29
C ARG A 60 -8.95 -2.46 19.56
N PRO A 61 -9.88 -1.99 20.41
CA PRO A 61 -9.50 -1.94 21.82
C PRO A 61 -10.47 -2.74 22.66
N GLN A 62 -10.00 -3.84 23.26
CA GLN A 62 -10.68 -4.41 24.43
C GLN A 62 -10.47 -3.42 25.56
N ARG A 63 -11.47 -2.57 25.77
CA ARG A 63 -11.63 -1.81 27.00
C ARG A 63 -11.90 -2.82 28.12
N ARG A 64 -10.84 -3.20 28.85
CA ARG A 64 -10.99 -3.70 30.22
C ARG A 64 -11.42 -2.52 31.07
N SER A 65 -12.57 -2.64 31.73
CA SER A 65 -12.85 -1.85 32.92
C SER A 65 -13.49 -2.80 33.94
N PHE A 66 -12.96 -2.70 35.16
CA PHE A 66 -13.19 -3.54 36.32
C PHE A 66 -14.60 -3.38 36.90
#